data_AF-A0A536VC12-F1
#
_entry.id   AF-A0A536VC12-F1
#
_cell.length_a   1.000
_cell.length_b   1.000
_cell.length_c   1.000
_cell.angle_alpha   90.00
_cell.angle_beta   90.00
_cell.angle_gamma   90.00
#
_symmetry.space_group_name_H-M   'P 1'
#
loop_
_entity.id
_entity.type
_entity.pdbx_description
1 polymer ?
#
loop_
_entity_poly.entity_id
_entity_poly.type
_entity_poly.pdbx_seq_one_letter_code
_entity_poly.pdbx_strand_id
1 'polypeptide(L)'
;MNSTKSPGTGVGDAARPVENLGQSAVNAATAEQIERAAQLLHAGALIAFPTETVYGLGADARNADAVRRIFAAKGRPAEHPVIVHLASADLMPRWAREIDASAQALARAFWPGPLTLILPRAATVLDVVTGGQDSVGLRVPGHPVAQALLA
;
A
#
# COMPACT_ATOMS: atom_id res chain seq x y z
N MET A 1 -66.94 6.69 31.42
CA MET A 1 -65.84 6.73 30.43
C MET A 1 -64.56 6.32 31.13
N ASN A 2 -64.07 5.14 30.76
CA ASN A 2 -62.87 4.49 31.23
C ASN A 2 -61.66 5.00 30.43
N SER A 3 -60.50 5.17 31.06
CA SER A 3 -59.21 4.87 30.43
C SER A 3 -58.12 4.80 31.51
N THR A 4 -58.06 3.63 32.12
CA THR A 4 -56.90 3.02 32.76
C THR A 4 -55.62 3.18 31.95
N LYS A 5 -54.54 3.58 32.64
CA LYS A 5 -53.17 3.67 32.12
C LYS A 5 -52.54 2.27 32.18
N SER A 6 -52.30 1.65 31.03
CA SER A 6 -51.61 0.37 30.91
C SER A 6 -50.09 0.51 31.12
N PRO A 7 -49.41 -0.49 31.72
CA PRO A 7 -47.96 -0.52 31.82
C PRO A 7 -47.36 -1.04 30.51
N GLY A 8 -46.46 -0.26 29.91
CA GLY A 8 -45.66 -0.70 28.76
C GLY A 8 -44.57 -1.67 29.24
N THR A 9 -44.77 -2.94 28.91
CA THR A 9 -43.82 -4.04 29.07
C THR A 9 -42.52 -3.75 28.32
N GLY A 10 -41.39 -3.94 29.00
CA GLY A 10 -40.09 -4.00 28.37
C GLY A 10 -40.02 -5.13 27.36
N VAL A 11 -39.40 -4.84 26.21
CA VAL A 11 -38.76 -5.84 25.38
C VAL A 11 -37.32 -5.37 25.25
N GLY A 12 -36.43 -6.12 25.87
CA GLY A 12 -35.00 -5.88 25.81
C GLY A 12 -34.54 -5.81 24.36
N ASP A 13 -33.71 -4.83 24.08
CA ASP A 13 -32.87 -4.81 22.89
C ASP A 13 -31.89 -5.98 23.04
N ALA A 14 -32.34 -7.16 22.59
CA ALA A 14 -31.51 -8.32 22.45
C ALA A 14 -30.45 -7.96 21.41
N ALA A 15 -29.29 -7.51 21.91
CA ALA A 15 -28.07 -7.38 21.15
C ALA A 15 -27.95 -8.61 20.26
N ARG A 16 -28.14 -8.40 18.95
CA ARG A 16 -28.00 -9.47 17.97
C ARG A 16 -26.59 -10.04 18.13
N PRO A 17 -26.43 -11.36 18.20
CA PRO A 17 -25.10 -11.94 18.22
C PRO A 17 -24.36 -11.41 17.00
N VAL A 18 -23.21 -10.77 17.24
CA VAL A 18 -22.24 -10.55 16.16
C VAL A 18 -21.76 -11.95 15.82
N GLU A 19 -22.39 -12.57 14.82
CA GLU A 19 -21.94 -13.85 14.30
C GLU A 19 -20.49 -13.66 13.92
N ASN A 20 -19.63 -14.46 14.56
CA ASN A 20 -18.22 -14.53 14.26
C ASN A 20 -18.11 -15.07 12.83
N LEU A 21 -18.18 -14.16 11.85
CA LEU A 21 -17.84 -14.43 10.47
C LEU A 21 -16.43 -15.00 10.51
N GLY A 22 -16.36 -16.32 10.36
CA GLY A 22 -15.13 -17.07 10.47
C GLY A 22 -14.01 -16.33 9.73
N GLN A 23 -12.85 -16.29 10.37
CA GLN A 23 -11.61 -15.61 9.97
C GLN A 23 -11.10 -15.93 8.54
N SER A 24 -11.88 -16.60 7.69
CA SER A 24 -11.48 -17.19 6.41
C SER A 24 -12.10 -16.57 5.15
N ALA A 25 -12.86 -15.45 5.23
CA ALA A 25 -13.50 -14.88 4.03
C ALA A 25 -13.41 -13.36 3.84
N VAL A 26 -12.79 -12.60 4.77
CA VAL A 26 -12.75 -11.13 4.69
C VAL A 26 -11.43 -10.52 4.20
N ASN A 27 -10.43 -11.32 3.78
CA ASN A 27 -9.05 -10.80 3.62
C ASN A 27 -8.20 -11.30 2.43
N ALA A 28 -8.77 -11.90 1.37
CA ALA A 28 -7.99 -12.25 0.18
C ALA A 28 -8.55 -11.57 -1.07
N ALA A 29 -7.78 -10.67 -1.67
CA ALA A 29 -8.08 -10.13 -3.00
C ALA A 29 -7.96 -11.28 -4.02
N THR A 30 -8.95 -11.41 -4.90
CA THR A 30 -8.93 -12.41 -5.98
C THR A 30 -7.90 -12.03 -7.04
N ALA A 31 -7.46 -13.00 -7.84
CA ALA A 31 -6.55 -12.74 -8.96
C ALA A 31 -7.12 -11.70 -9.94
N GLU A 32 -8.42 -11.78 -10.24
CA GLU A 32 -9.12 -10.82 -11.11
C GLU A 32 -9.14 -9.40 -10.52
N GLN A 33 -9.33 -9.26 -9.19
CA GLN A 33 -9.26 -7.98 -8.51
C GLN A 33 -7.86 -7.38 -8.57
N ILE A 34 -6.83 -8.21 -8.38
CA ILE A 34 -5.42 -7.81 -8.46
C ILE A 34 -5.06 -7.39 -9.88
N GLU A 35 -5.44 -8.18 -10.89
CA GLU A 35 -5.22 -7.84 -12.29
C GLU A 35 -5.92 -6.54 -12.67
N ARG A 36 -7.17 -6.37 -12.22
CA ARG A 36 -7.91 -5.12 -12.45
C ARG A 36 -7.22 -3.93 -11.78
N ALA A 37 -6.72 -4.09 -10.57
CA ALA A 37 -5.96 -3.06 -9.87
C ALA A 37 -4.64 -2.73 -10.59
N ALA A 38 -3.92 -3.72 -11.09
CA ALA A 38 -2.71 -3.53 -11.89
C ALA A 38 -3.01 -2.75 -13.19
N GLN A 39 -4.08 -3.09 -13.91
CA GLN A 39 -4.51 -2.33 -15.10
C GLN A 39 -4.83 -0.87 -14.76
N LEU A 40 -5.50 -0.63 -13.63
CA LEU A 40 -5.82 0.71 -13.16
C LEU A 40 -4.56 1.51 -12.77
N LEU A 41 -3.57 0.88 -12.13
CA LEU A 41 -2.26 1.51 -11.87
C LEU A 41 -1.57 1.93 -13.17
N HIS A 42 -1.55 1.05 -14.18
CA HIS A 42 -0.99 1.38 -15.51
C HIS A 42 -1.75 2.51 -16.20
N ALA A 43 -3.06 2.61 -15.99
CA ALA A 43 -3.89 3.73 -16.46
C ALA A 43 -3.73 5.02 -15.61
N GLY A 44 -2.80 5.03 -14.63
CA GLY A 44 -2.49 6.19 -13.80
C GLY A 44 -3.45 6.40 -12.62
N ALA A 45 -4.31 5.43 -12.29
CA ALA A 45 -5.17 5.46 -11.12
C ALA A 45 -4.39 5.22 -9.82
N LEU A 46 -5.00 5.58 -8.69
CA LEU A 46 -4.48 5.29 -7.36
C LEU A 46 -5.10 4.00 -6.83
N ILE A 47 -4.29 3.12 -6.25
CA ILE A 47 -4.75 1.88 -5.62
C ILE A 47 -4.33 1.87 -4.16
N ALA A 48 -5.29 1.64 -3.27
CA ALA A 48 -5.00 1.28 -1.89
C ALA A 48 -4.80 -0.24 -1.81
N PHE A 49 -3.70 -0.69 -1.22
CA PHE A 49 -3.39 -2.12 -1.11
C PHE A 49 -2.75 -2.44 0.24
N PRO A 50 -2.98 -3.64 0.79
CA PRO A 50 -2.39 -4.06 2.05
C PRO A 50 -0.90 -4.37 1.91
N THR A 51 -0.12 -4.01 2.93
CA THR A 51 1.21 -4.57 3.19
C THR A 51 1.21 -5.24 4.56
N GLU A 52 2.29 -5.93 4.91
CA GLU A 52 2.51 -6.51 6.25
C GLU A 52 2.72 -5.46 7.34
N THR A 53 2.90 -4.19 6.96
CA THR A 53 3.10 -3.07 7.89
C THR A 53 1.85 -2.20 8.03
N VAL A 54 1.45 -1.53 6.95
CA VAL A 54 0.31 -0.63 6.86
C VAL A 54 -0.28 -0.67 5.45
N TYR A 55 -1.50 -0.17 5.26
CA TYR A 55 -2.02 0.02 3.90
C TYR A 55 -1.21 1.09 3.16
N GLY A 56 -0.83 0.77 1.93
CA GLY A 56 -0.21 1.70 0.99
C GLY A 56 -1.26 2.35 0.11
N LEU A 57 -1.01 3.60 -0.31
CA LEU A 57 -1.69 4.22 -1.45
C LEU A 57 -0.66 4.35 -2.56
N GLY A 58 -0.79 3.50 -3.58
CA GLY A 58 0.15 3.38 -4.69
C GLY A 58 -0.33 4.04 -5.97
N ALA A 59 0.65 4.34 -6.82
CA ALA A 59 0.54 4.78 -8.20
C ALA A 59 1.75 4.20 -8.96
N ASP A 60 1.72 4.18 -10.30
CA ASP A 60 2.92 3.84 -11.07
C ASP A 60 4.02 4.90 -10.82
N ALA A 61 5.12 4.49 -10.19
CA ALA A 61 6.24 5.36 -9.85
C ALA A 61 6.97 5.95 -11.07
N ARG A 62 6.74 5.43 -12.28
CA ARG A 62 7.27 5.95 -13.54
C ARG A 62 6.35 7.00 -14.19
N ASN A 63 5.15 7.19 -13.63
CA ASN A 63 4.17 8.16 -14.14
C ASN A 63 4.09 9.37 -13.20
N ALA A 64 4.68 10.48 -13.61
CA ALA A 64 4.75 11.69 -12.79
C ALA A 64 3.38 12.21 -12.35
N ASP A 65 2.36 12.16 -13.23
CA ASP A 65 1.00 12.61 -12.92
C ASP A 65 0.32 11.69 -11.90
N ALA A 66 0.52 10.38 -12.03
CA ALA A 66 -0.03 9.42 -11.08
C ALA A 66 0.59 9.60 -9.67
N VAL A 67 1.91 9.86 -9.59
CA VAL A 67 2.57 10.16 -8.31
C VAL A 67 2.08 11.49 -7.73
N ARG A 68 1.89 12.54 -8.55
CA ARG A 68 1.28 13.81 -8.09
C ARG A 68 -0.10 13.62 -7.45
N ARG A 69 -0.90 12.69 -7.98
CA ARG A 69 -2.22 12.37 -7.42
C ARG A 69 -2.14 11.77 -6.01
N ILE A 70 -1.07 11.05 -5.65
CA ILE A 70 -0.87 10.56 -4.27
C ILE A 70 -0.79 11.74 -3.30
N PHE A 71 -0.01 12.77 -3.65
CA PHE A 71 0.17 13.96 -2.82
C PHE A 71 -1.13 14.75 -2.67
N ALA A 72 -1.84 14.97 -3.79
CA ALA A 72 -3.13 15.64 -3.80
C ALA A 72 -4.15 14.90 -2.92
N ALA A 73 -4.24 13.57 -3.03
CA ALA A 73 -5.18 12.77 -2.24
C ALA A 73 -4.86 12.77 -0.73
N LYS A 74 -3.59 12.87 -0.36
CA LYS A 74 -3.14 12.88 1.04
C LYS A 74 -3.05 14.27 1.66
N GLY A 75 -3.24 15.34 0.88
CA GLY A 75 -2.98 16.71 1.33
C GLY A 75 -1.52 16.94 1.76
N ARG A 76 -0.57 16.24 1.13
CA ARG A 76 0.86 16.32 1.47
C ARG A 76 1.60 17.24 0.50
N PRO A 77 2.62 17.99 0.96
CA PRO A 77 3.53 18.67 0.06
C PRO A 77 4.20 17.69 -0.91
N ALA A 78 4.37 18.09 -2.17
CA ALA A 78 5.01 17.27 -3.21
C ALA A 78 6.52 17.05 -2.98
N GLU A 79 7.10 17.76 -2.00
CA GLU A 79 8.51 17.67 -1.62
C GLU A 79 8.80 16.48 -0.68
N HIS A 80 7.77 15.76 -0.22
CA HIS A 80 7.97 14.60 0.63
C HIS A 80 8.23 13.34 -0.25
N PRO A 81 9.38 12.66 -0.10
CA PRO A 81 9.65 11.46 -0.89
C PRO A 81 8.64 10.35 -0.60
N VAL A 82 8.41 9.51 -1.60
CA VAL A 82 7.63 8.27 -1.47
C VAL A 82 8.53 7.04 -1.61
N ILE A 83 8.11 5.93 -1.00
CA ILE A 83 8.83 4.65 -1.10
C ILE A 83 8.36 3.93 -2.37
N VAL A 84 9.31 3.61 -3.25
CA VAL A 84 9.06 2.75 -4.42
C VAL A 84 9.04 1.30 -3.96
N HIS A 85 7.90 0.64 -4.18
CA HIS A 85 7.76 -0.79 -3.93
C HIS A 85 8.17 -1.58 -5.17
N LEU A 86 8.97 -2.63 -4.99
CA LEU A 86 9.51 -3.49 -6.05
C LEU A 86 8.99 -4.92 -5.89
N ALA A 87 8.79 -5.63 -7.00
CA ALA A 87 8.45 -7.06 -6.97
C ALA A 87 9.60 -7.92 -6.43
N SER A 88 10.84 -7.56 -6.78
CA SER A 88 12.04 -8.27 -6.33
C SER A 88 13.23 -7.33 -6.17
N ALA A 89 14.25 -7.80 -5.44
CA ALA A 89 15.49 -7.07 -5.26
C ALA A 89 16.27 -6.86 -6.57
N ASP A 90 16.06 -7.71 -7.59
CA ASP A 90 16.74 -7.61 -8.89
C ASP A 90 16.36 -6.35 -9.67
N LEU A 91 15.24 -5.71 -9.32
CA LEU A 91 14.81 -4.44 -9.90
C LEU A 91 15.50 -3.23 -9.26
N MET A 92 16.20 -3.40 -8.13
CA MET A 92 16.85 -2.32 -7.38
C MET A 92 17.82 -1.47 -8.25
N PRO A 93 18.65 -2.04 -9.13
CA PRO A 93 19.56 -1.26 -9.99
C PRO A 93 18.85 -0.35 -11.01
N ARG A 94 17.55 -0.53 -11.25
CA ARG A 94 16.77 0.39 -12.11
C ARG A 94 16.42 1.70 -11.41
N TRP A 95 16.47 1.71 -10.08
CA TRP A 95 16.02 2.82 -9.25
C TRP A 95 17.14 3.45 -8.43
N ALA A 96 18.19 2.69 -8.10
CA ALA A 96 19.30 3.17 -7.31
C ALA A 96 20.65 2.93 -8.02
N ARG A 97 21.63 3.77 -7.69
CA ARG A 97 23.04 3.63 -8.06
C ARG A 97 23.88 3.40 -6.81
N GLU A 98 25.15 3.04 -7.00
CA GLU A 98 26.13 2.90 -5.89
C GLU A 98 25.67 1.91 -4.80
N ILE A 99 25.06 0.81 -5.21
CA ILE A 99 24.51 -0.21 -4.30
C ILE A 99 25.66 -1.06 -3.74
N ASP A 100 26.11 -0.72 -2.53
CA ASP A 100 27.21 -1.40 -1.87
C ASP A 100 26.87 -2.81 -1.34
N ALA A 101 27.89 -3.53 -0.88
CA ALA A 101 27.73 -4.90 -0.37
C ALA A 101 26.82 -4.98 0.86
N SER A 102 26.79 -3.94 1.69
CA SER A 102 25.97 -3.86 2.90
C SER A 102 24.48 -3.76 2.55
N ALA A 103 24.12 -2.86 1.62
CA ALA A 103 22.77 -2.71 1.10
C ALA A 103 22.26 -4.02 0.47
N GLN A 104 23.11 -4.69 -0.31
CA GLN A 104 22.76 -5.99 -0.89
C GLN A 104 22.58 -7.08 0.18
N ALA A 105 23.41 -7.10 1.22
CA ALA A 105 23.29 -8.06 2.32
C ALA A 105 21.99 -7.85 3.10
N LEU A 106 21.63 -6.60 3.39
CA LEU A 106 20.39 -6.23 4.04
C LEU A 106 19.17 -6.61 3.18
N ALA A 107 19.19 -6.29 1.88
CA ALA A 107 18.14 -6.70 0.95
C ALA A 107 17.96 -8.22 0.95
N ARG A 108 19.04 -9.00 0.83
CA ARG A 108 18.96 -10.47 0.86
C ARG A 108 18.40 -11.04 2.17
N ALA A 109 18.70 -10.40 3.30
CA ALA A 109 18.29 -10.89 4.62
C ALA A 109 16.84 -10.54 4.96
N PHE A 110 16.34 -9.40 4.47
CA PHE A 110 15.09 -8.81 4.96
C PHE A 110 14.04 -8.54 3.88
N TRP A 111 14.34 -8.77 2.60
CA TRP A 111 13.38 -8.68 1.50
C TRP A 111 13.02 -10.06 0.95
N PRO A 112 11.71 -10.33 0.70
CA PRO A 112 10.54 -9.49 0.97
C PRO A 112 10.27 -9.25 2.47
N GLY A 113 9.94 -8.02 2.86
CA GLY A 113 9.68 -7.70 4.27
C GLY A 113 9.68 -6.21 4.63
N PRO A 114 9.64 -5.89 5.94
CA PRO A 114 9.38 -4.54 6.45
C PRO A 114 10.59 -3.60 6.42
N LEU A 115 11.65 -3.94 5.69
CA LEU A 115 12.82 -3.09 5.53
C LEU A 115 12.65 -2.13 4.35
N THR A 116 13.03 -0.86 4.52
CA THR A 116 13.20 0.08 3.41
C THR A 116 14.67 0.50 3.36
N LEU A 117 15.29 0.46 2.18
CA LEU A 117 16.64 0.95 1.96
C LEU A 117 16.57 2.34 1.32
N ILE A 118 17.32 3.29 1.88
CA ILE A 118 17.52 4.62 1.29
C ILE A 118 18.85 4.60 0.55
N LEU A 119 18.83 4.77 -0.77
CA LEU A 119 20.00 4.62 -1.63
C LEU A 119 20.13 5.83 -2.57
N PRO A 120 21.33 6.14 -3.08
CA PRO A 120 21.49 7.14 -4.13
C PRO A 120 20.60 6.80 -5.34
N ARG A 121 19.77 7.74 -5.81
CA ARG A 121 18.81 7.47 -6.89
C ARG A 121 19.51 7.29 -8.24
N ALA A 122 18.97 6.45 -9.11
CA ALA A 122 19.35 6.43 -10.52
C ALA A 122 18.92 7.73 -11.21
N ALA A 123 19.65 8.15 -12.25
CA ALA A 123 19.36 9.39 -12.97
C ALA A 123 17.98 9.42 -13.65
N THR A 124 17.40 8.23 -13.90
CA THR A 124 16.07 8.07 -14.50
C THR A 124 14.92 8.21 -13.51
N VAL A 125 15.19 8.28 -12.20
CA VAL A 125 14.13 8.42 -11.18
C VAL A 125 13.60 9.85 -11.21
N LEU A 126 12.28 9.99 -11.37
CA LEU A 126 11.61 11.29 -11.42
C LEU A 126 11.71 12.04 -10.08
N ASP A 127 11.91 13.35 -10.12
CA ASP A 127 12.03 14.19 -8.91
C ASP A 127 10.77 14.12 -8.02
N VAL A 128 9.60 13.93 -8.62
CA VAL A 128 8.32 13.79 -7.87
C VAL A 128 8.29 12.53 -6.99
N VAL A 129 9.11 11.53 -7.28
CA VAL A 129 9.24 10.33 -6.44
C VAL A 129 10.11 10.61 -5.22
N THR A 130 11.18 11.39 -5.40
CA THR A 130 12.20 11.64 -4.36
C THR A 130 11.99 12.97 -3.62
N GLY A 131 10.99 13.76 -4.01
CA GLY A 131 10.83 15.13 -3.50
C GLY A 131 12.02 16.02 -3.88
N GLY A 132 12.66 15.76 -5.02
CA GLY A 132 13.86 16.46 -5.47
C GLY A 132 15.17 16.03 -4.79
N GLN A 133 15.13 15.04 -3.90
CA GLN A 133 16.33 14.54 -3.21
C GLN A 133 17.18 13.64 -4.13
N ASP A 134 18.48 13.52 -3.80
CA ASP A 134 19.43 12.63 -4.48
C ASP A 134 19.33 11.16 -4.05
N SER A 135 18.40 10.84 -3.15
CA SER A 135 18.15 9.49 -2.66
C SER A 135 16.76 9.00 -3.01
N VAL A 136 16.58 7.68 -3.01
CA VAL A 136 15.29 7.00 -3.20
C VAL A 136 15.10 5.94 -2.12
N GLY A 137 13.88 5.84 -1.59
CA GLY A 137 13.49 4.76 -0.69
C GLY A 137 12.93 3.58 -1.46
N LEU A 138 13.53 2.40 -1.31
CA LEU A 138 13.13 1.16 -1.98
C LEU A 138 12.70 0.10 -0.97
N ARG A 139 11.70 -0.70 -1.32
CA ARG A 139 11.23 -1.83 -0.52
C ARG A 139 10.65 -2.94 -1.38
N VAL A 140 10.89 -4.19 -1.02
CA VAL A 140 10.14 -5.34 -1.54
C VAL A 140 9.16 -5.78 -0.44
N PRO A 141 7.84 -5.50 -0.56
CA PRO A 141 6.88 -5.79 0.51
C PRO A 141 6.65 -7.30 0.68
N GLY A 142 6.50 -7.79 1.91
CA GLY A 142 6.28 -9.21 2.19
C GLY A 142 4.83 -9.70 2.03
N HIS A 143 3.88 -8.80 1.75
CA HIS A 143 2.46 -9.15 1.69
C HIS A 143 2.06 -9.79 0.34
N PRO A 144 1.35 -10.94 0.33
CA PRO A 144 1.00 -11.66 -0.90
C PRO A 144 0.25 -10.80 -1.93
N VAL A 145 -0.72 -9.99 -1.50
CA VAL A 145 -1.45 -9.08 -2.40
C VAL A 145 -0.54 -8.00 -3.00
N ALA A 146 0.39 -7.45 -2.23
CA ALA A 146 1.32 -6.44 -2.73
C ALA A 146 2.30 -7.06 -3.74
N GLN A 147 2.81 -8.25 -3.45
CA GLN A 147 3.67 -9.01 -4.36
C GLN A 147 2.95 -9.33 -5.68
N ALA A 148 1.72 -9.84 -5.61
CA ALA A 148 0.93 -10.14 -6.80
C ALA A 148 0.55 -8.88 -7.61
N LEU A 149 0.36 -7.73 -6.96
CA LEU A 149 0.10 -6.46 -7.63
C LEU A 149 1.32 -5.91 -8.37
N LEU A 150 2.53 -6.23 -7.90
CA LEU A 150 3.81 -5.74 -8.45
C LEU A 150 4.43 -6.66 -9.50
N ALA A 151 3.98 -7.92 -9.56
CA ALA A 151 4.46 -8.96 -10.49
C ALA A 151 4.18 -8.59 -11.95
#